data_AF-A0A401NY29-F1
#
_entry.id   AF-A0A401NY29-F1
#
_cell.length_a   1.000
_cell.length_b   1.000
_cell.length_c   1.000
_cell.angle_alpha   90.00
_cell.angle_beta   90.00
_cell.angle_gamma   90.00
#
_symmetry.space_group_name_H-M   'P 1'
#
loop_
_entity.id
_entity.type
_entity.pdbx_description
1 polymer ?
#
loop_
_entity_poly.entity_id
_entity_poly.type
_entity_poly.pdbx_seq_one_letter_code
_entity_poly.pdbx_strand_id
1 'polypeptide(L)'
;MKHPAILEGLLVTGVEFESLPAALSLPAESGLYPVTLVGVPHTAGQISVNGYQTSVFGVSSDCLLESLPAVKTNGCTVEVVPALPRLQITTSLPRSAHTLLPSSGDEVSSSASVQLFNGELQQLTIKLENIGTELLETLEISAKTINNKEKLYGDFLSWNLEELLAQFPLESGKIAVFTVNIQVKLDFSCQENLLQDLNDDGISIAGLPLSSPFRQNGKLRSETKSTIFNSADTNSKSEYSPIKTLEAILNFKYSGGPGHIDGYYRNLSLGLHVDVEPSVFFTRVSTLPATSTRQCHLLLDVFNSTEHELTISAKNNEDLILHAGECQR
;
A
#
# COMPACT_ATOMS: atom_id res chain seq x y z
N MET A 1 -47.70 22.33 3.76
CA MET A 1 -47.37 23.38 2.76
C MET A 1 -46.13 22.92 2.01
N LYS A 2 -46.08 23.03 0.68
CA LYS A 2 -44.83 22.77 -0.07
C LYS A 2 -43.93 23.99 0.13
N HIS A 3 -42.72 23.78 0.64
CA HIS A 3 -41.73 24.84 0.74
C HIS A 3 -41.26 25.22 -0.67
N PRO A 4 -41.02 26.52 -0.94
CA PRO A 4 -40.52 26.94 -2.24
C PRO A 4 -39.13 26.36 -2.50
N ALA A 5 -38.92 25.88 -3.72
CA ALA A 5 -37.59 25.50 -4.18
C ALA A 5 -36.80 26.77 -4.50
N ILE A 6 -35.66 26.94 -3.84
CA ILE A 6 -34.64 27.92 -4.17
C ILE A 6 -33.69 27.23 -5.15
N LEU A 7 -33.49 27.81 -6.33
CA LEU A 7 -32.49 27.34 -7.28
C LEU A 7 -31.27 28.22 -7.19
N GLU A 8 -30.10 27.65 -6.96
CA GLU A 8 -28.84 28.40 -6.90
C GLU A 8 -27.84 27.90 -7.93
N GLY A 9 -27.14 28.81 -8.60
CA GLY A 9 -26.12 28.49 -9.61
C GLY A 9 -24.88 29.37 -9.47
N LEU A 10 -23.72 28.90 -9.92
CA LEU A 10 -22.48 29.65 -9.88
C LEU A 10 -22.43 30.71 -10.98
N LEU A 11 -21.99 31.92 -10.62
CA LEU A 11 -21.65 32.97 -11.58
C LEU A 11 -20.15 32.98 -11.78
N VAL A 12 -19.74 32.58 -12.98
CA VAL A 12 -18.34 32.39 -13.37
C VAL A 12 -18.03 33.20 -14.63
N THR A 13 -16.81 33.72 -14.71
CA THR A 13 -16.26 34.32 -15.93
C THR A 13 -14.92 33.66 -16.30
N GLY A 14 -14.54 33.77 -17.58
CA GLY A 14 -13.31 33.18 -18.10
C GLY A 14 -13.62 32.12 -19.16
N VAL A 15 -13.47 30.84 -18.81
CA VAL A 15 -13.70 29.71 -19.71
C VAL A 15 -15.19 29.37 -19.89
N GLU A 16 -15.49 28.54 -20.89
CA GLU A 16 -16.84 27.98 -21.06
C GLU A 16 -17.18 27.09 -19.86
N PHE A 17 -18.24 27.44 -19.14
CA PHE A 17 -18.61 26.83 -17.87
C PHE A 17 -20.12 26.61 -17.79
N GLU A 18 -20.50 25.39 -17.44
CA GLU A 18 -21.89 25.00 -17.20
C GLU A 18 -22.17 24.96 -15.69
N SER A 19 -22.99 25.89 -15.21
CA SER A 19 -23.46 25.86 -13.82
C SER A 19 -24.56 24.80 -13.65
N LEU A 20 -24.38 23.88 -12.71
CA LEU A 20 -25.38 22.89 -12.33
C LEU A 20 -26.22 23.42 -11.17
N PRO A 21 -27.50 23.80 -11.39
CA PRO A 21 -28.28 24.46 -10.36
C PRO A 21 -28.61 23.52 -9.19
N ALA A 22 -28.31 23.98 -7.97
CA ALA A 22 -28.69 23.32 -6.73
C ALA A 22 -30.14 23.68 -6.38
N ALA A 23 -31.01 22.69 -6.19
CA ALA A 23 -32.39 22.89 -5.74
C ALA A 23 -32.49 22.66 -4.23
N LEU A 24 -32.88 23.69 -3.50
CA LEU A 24 -32.95 23.70 -2.05
C LEU A 24 -34.38 23.95 -1.57
N SER A 25 -34.82 23.22 -0.55
CA SER A 25 -36.11 23.42 0.10
C SER A 25 -35.88 23.66 1.58
N LEU A 26 -35.95 24.92 2.00
CA LEU A 26 -35.71 25.32 3.39
C LEU A 26 -37.01 25.47 4.19
N PRO A 27 -37.09 24.92 5.41
CA PRO A 27 -38.11 25.28 6.40
C PRO A 27 -38.12 26.78 6.70
N ALA A 28 -39.24 27.26 7.26
CA ALA A 28 -39.27 28.61 7.83
C ALA A 28 -38.23 28.72 8.96
N GLU A 29 -37.57 29.87 9.08
CA GLU A 29 -36.59 30.16 10.14
C GLU A 29 -35.34 29.26 10.14
N SER A 30 -34.96 28.68 8.98
CA SER A 30 -33.82 27.75 8.84
C SER A 30 -32.43 28.31 9.20
N GLY A 31 -32.31 29.58 9.59
CA GLY A 31 -31.03 30.21 9.91
C GLY A 31 -30.05 30.16 8.74
N LEU A 32 -28.75 30.11 9.04
CA LEU A 32 -27.69 29.94 8.03
C LEU A 32 -27.65 28.49 7.57
N TYR A 33 -27.76 28.26 6.26
CA TYR A 33 -27.73 26.93 5.67
C TYR A 33 -26.59 26.82 4.65
N PRO A 34 -25.67 25.84 4.78
CA PRO A 34 -24.59 25.66 3.82
C PRO A 34 -25.12 25.09 2.50
N VAL A 35 -24.77 25.73 1.39
CA VAL A 35 -25.10 25.25 0.04
C VAL A 35 -23.82 24.98 -0.72
N THR A 36 -23.77 23.84 -1.41
CA THR A 36 -22.68 23.51 -2.35
C THR A 36 -23.19 23.71 -3.77
N LEU A 37 -22.59 24.66 -4.47
CA LEU A 37 -22.84 24.89 -5.88
C LEU A 37 -21.77 24.19 -6.70
N VAL A 38 -22.18 23.58 -7.81
CA VAL A 38 -21.32 22.77 -8.66
C VAL A 38 -21.46 23.24 -10.10
N GLY A 39 -20.41 23.06 -10.90
CA GLY A 39 -20.49 23.23 -12.34
C GLY A 39 -19.31 22.56 -13.03
N VAL A 40 -19.39 22.52 -14.35
CA VAL A 40 -18.44 21.79 -15.20
C VAL A 40 -17.79 22.77 -16.17
N PRO A 41 -16.45 22.95 -16.13
CA PRO A 41 -15.75 23.65 -17.19
C PRO A 41 -15.63 22.76 -18.43
N HIS A 42 -15.90 23.34 -19.60
CA HIS A 42 -15.79 22.66 -20.89
C HIS A 42 -14.44 22.89 -21.58
N THR A 43 -13.73 23.95 -21.20
CA THR A 43 -12.40 24.28 -21.76
C THR A 43 -11.38 24.59 -20.67
N ALA A 44 -10.11 24.37 -20.98
CA ALA A 44 -8.99 24.77 -20.14
C ALA A 44 -8.84 26.31 -20.07
N GLY A 45 -8.22 26.80 -19.01
CA GLY A 45 -7.98 28.23 -18.78
C GLY A 45 -8.43 28.71 -17.39
N GLN A 46 -8.43 30.02 -17.20
CA GLN A 46 -8.73 30.62 -15.90
C GLN A 46 -10.23 30.86 -15.71
N ILE A 47 -10.75 30.39 -14.58
CA ILE A 47 -12.08 30.66 -14.06
C ILE A 47 -11.98 31.69 -12.95
N SER A 48 -12.83 32.71 -12.99
CA SER A 48 -13.06 33.61 -11.86
C SER A 48 -14.48 33.42 -11.35
N VAL A 49 -14.59 32.92 -10.12
CA VAL A 49 -15.87 32.80 -9.40
C VAL A 49 -16.24 34.16 -8.84
N ASN A 50 -17.29 34.75 -9.41
CA ASN A 50 -17.70 36.12 -9.11
C ASN A 50 -18.90 36.19 -8.15
N GLY A 51 -19.66 35.11 -8.02
CA GLY A 51 -20.90 35.11 -7.26
C GLY A 51 -21.73 33.87 -7.48
N TYR A 52 -23.00 33.99 -7.12
CA TYR A 52 -24.02 32.98 -7.39
C TYR A 52 -25.31 33.66 -7.82
N GLN A 53 -26.09 32.98 -8.65
CA GLN A 53 -27.45 33.35 -8.98
C GLN A 53 -28.38 32.56 -8.08
N THR A 54 -29.38 33.22 -7.50
CA THR A 54 -30.45 32.57 -6.74
C THR A 54 -31.79 32.85 -7.40
N SER A 55 -32.68 31.86 -7.48
CA SER A 55 -34.00 31.98 -8.08
C SER A 55 -35.05 31.40 -7.16
N VAL A 56 -36.02 32.23 -6.78
CA VAL A 56 -37.12 31.87 -5.87
C VAL A 56 -38.42 32.38 -6.48
N PHE A 57 -39.42 31.51 -6.58
CA PHE A 57 -40.71 31.83 -7.22
C PHE A 57 -40.60 32.42 -8.64
N GLY A 58 -39.57 32.02 -9.40
CA GLY A 58 -39.32 32.53 -10.75
C GLY A 58 -38.69 33.92 -10.80
N VAL A 59 -38.33 34.51 -9.66
CA VAL A 59 -37.53 35.73 -9.58
C VAL A 59 -36.09 35.32 -9.36
N SER A 60 -35.21 35.68 -10.30
CA SER A 60 -33.77 35.44 -10.22
C SER A 60 -33.04 36.69 -9.76
N SER A 61 -32.03 36.52 -8.91
CA SER A 61 -31.17 37.57 -8.38
C SER A 61 -29.71 37.12 -8.47
N ASP A 62 -28.85 37.97 -8.99
CA ASP A 62 -27.42 37.72 -9.09
C ASP A 62 -26.72 38.34 -7.86
N CYS A 63 -26.09 37.49 -7.06
CA CYS A 63 -25.40 37.84 -5.83
C CYS A 63 -23.89 37.83 -6.09
N LEU A 64 -23.32 38.98 -6.42
CA LEU A 64 -21.88 39.13 -6.65
C LEU A 64 -21.10 39.20 -5.33
N LEU A 65 -19.97 38.51 -5.23
CA LEU A 65 -19.13 38.47 -4.02
C LEU A 65 -18.62 39.84 -3.62
N GLU A 66 -18.28 40.70 -4.60
CA GLU A 66 -17.84 42.08 -4.35
C GLU A 66 -18.90 42.96 -3.67
N SER A 67 -20.17 42.60 -3.84
CA SER A 67 -21.30 43.33 -3.24
C SER A 67 -21.63 42.86 -1.82
N LEU A 68 -20.98 41.79 -1.34
CA LEU A 68 -21.24 41.22 -0.03
C LEU A 68 -20.32 41.84 1.03
N PRO A 69 -20.85 42.64 1.98
CA PRO A 69 -20.03 43.38 2.94
C PRO A 69 -19.25 42.49 3.93
N ALA A 70 -19.64 41.21 4.07
CA ALA A 70 -18.98 40.24 4.94
C ALA A 70 -17.89 39.43 4.23
N VAL A 71 -17.79 39.50 2.89
CA VAL A 71 -16.82 38.76 2.09
C VAL A 71 -15.65 39.68 1.75
N LYS A 72 -14.48 39.41 2.31
CA LYS A 72 -13.28 40.27 2.14
C LYS A 72 -12.48 39.97 0.86
N THR A 73 -12.94 39.04 0.04
CA THR A 73 -12.24 38.53 -1.15
C THR A 73 -13.03 38.84 -2.40
N ASN A 74 -12.41 39.47 -3.40
CA ASN A 74 -13.04 39.90 -4.66
C ASN A 74 -13.24 38.74 -5.67
N GLY A 75 -13.55 37.55 -5.16
CA GLY A 75 -13.65 36.33 -5.97
C GLY A 75 -12.51 35.33 -5.74
N CYS A 76 -12.65 34.16 -6.34
CA CYS A 76 -11.67 33.09 -6.32
C CYS A 76 -11.30 32.73 -7.76
N THR A 77 -10.01 32.75 -8.08
CA THR A 77 -9.50 32.31 -9.38
C THR A 77 -9.08 30.85 -9.31
N VAL A 78 -9.55 30.06 -10.29
CA VAL A 78 -9.25 28.64 -10.43
C VAL A 78 -8.68 28.42 -11.82
N GLU A 79 -7.55 27.72 -11.92
CA GLU A 79 -6.98 27.33 -13.21
C GLU A 79 -7.48 25.93 -13.58
N VAL A 80 -8.19 25.84 -14.71
CA VAL A 80 -8.61 24.58 -15.30
C VAL A 80 -7.50 24.10 -16.23
N VAL A 81 -6.81 23.06 -15.82
CA VAL A 81 -5.77 22.43 -16.64
C VAL A 81 -6.39 21.68 -17.83
N PRO A 82 -5.66 21.49 -18.94
CA PRO A 82 -6.16 20.69 -20.04
C PRO A 82 -6.48 19.24 -19.64
N ALA A 83 -7.30 18.59 -20.47
CA ALA A 83 -7.67 17.20 -20.25
C ALA A 83 -6.42 16.30 -20.20
N LEU A 84 -6.45 15.34 -19.28
CA LEU A 84 -5.44 14.32 -19.08
C LEU A 84 -6.11 12.95 -19.16
N PRO A 85 -5.39 11.90 -19.58
CA PRO A 85 -5.90 10.53 -19.56
C PRO A 85 -6.36 10.14 -18.16
N ARG A 86 -7.27 9.16 -18.07
CA ARG A 86 -7.79 8.68 -16.79
C ARG A 86 -7.60 7.18 -16.73
N LEU A 87 -6.85 6.71 -15.74
CA LEU A 87 -6.60 5.29 -15.57
C LEU A 87 -7.44 4.67 -14.46
N GLN A 88 -7.95 3.47 -14.74
CA GLN A 88 -8.50 2.56 -13.77
C GLN A 88 -7.55 1.38 -13.57
N ILE A 89 -7.27 1.04 -12.32
CA ILE A 89 -6.37 -0.06 -11.95
C ILE A 89 -7.13 -1.27 -11.45
N THR A 90 -6.74 -2.45 -11.92
CA THR A 90 -7.20 -3.74 -11.39
C THR A 90 -6.01 -4.69 -11.22
N THR A 91 -6.10 -5.60 -10.25
CA THR A 91 -5.00 -6.50 -9.86
C THR A 91 -5.44 -7.95 -9.89
N SER A 92 -4.51 -8.88 -10.11
CA SER A 92 -4.77 -10.33 -9.98
C SER A 92 -4.90 -10.79 -8.53
N LEU A 93 -4.35 -10.03 -7.58
CA LEU A 93 -4.38 -10.35 -6.15
C LEU A 93 -5.68 -9.86 -5.48
N PRO A 94 -6.11 -10.50 -4.37
CA PRO A 94 -7.24 -10.06 -3.57
C PRO A 94 -7.09 -8.62 -3.08
N ARG A 95 -8.23 -7.90 -2.97
CA ARG A 95 -8.24 -6.55 -2.40
C ARG A 95 -7.93 -6.63 -0.90
N SER A 96 -7.01 -5.77 -0.45
CA SER A 96 -6.69 -5.62 0.96
C SER A 96 -7.65 -4.64 1.64
N ALA A 97 -8.06 -4.97 2.86
CA ALA A 97 -8.79 -4.06 3.74
C ALA A 97 -7.86 -3.08 4.48
N HIS A 98 -6.54 -3.26 4.39
CA HIS A 98 -5.55 -2.37 4.99
C HIS A 98 -5.35 -1.13 4.12
N THR A 99 -5.84 0.00 4.62
CA THR A 99 -5.56 1.31 4.02
C THR A 99 -4.17 1.76 4.39
N LEU A 100 -3.25 1.71 3.43
CA LEU A 100 -1.91 2.26 3.59
C LEU A 100 -1.99 3.78 3.45
N LEU A 101 -1.49 4.51 4.45
CA LEU A 101 -1.39 5.96 4.40
C LEU A 101 0.05 6.34 4.03
N PRO A 102 0.31 6.83 2.80
CA PRO A 102 1.62 7.35 2.47
C PRO A 102 1.88 8.61 3.29
N SER A 103 3.14 8.79 3.69
CA SER A 103 3.60 9.96 4.43
C SER A 103 3.45 11.29 3.67
N SER A 104 3.14 11.27 2.37
CA SER A 104 2.93 12.45 1.50
C SER A 104 1.49 12.98 1.51
N GLY A 105 0.54 12.28 2.13
CA GLY A 105 -0.88 12.65 2.06
C GLY A 105 -1.58 12.27 0.75
N ASP A 106 -0.91 11.53 -0.14
CA ASP A 106 -1.54 10.97 -1.35
C ASP A 106 -2.55 9.88 -0.97
N GLU A 107 -3.76 9.91 -1.52
CA GLU A 107 -4.73 8.83 -1.28
C GLU A 107 -4.36 7.58 -2.10
N VAL A 108 -4.22 6.44 -1.41
CA VAL A 108 -4.05 5.14 -2.08
C VAL A 108 -5.38 4.73 -2.70
N SER A 109 -5.40 4.63 -4.02
CA SER A 109 -6.63 4.43 -4.78
C SER A 109 -7.14 2.99 -4.72
N SER A 110 -6.25 2.03 -4.49
CA SER A 110 -6.57 0.61 -4.32
C SER A 110 -5.47 -0.08 -3.50
N SER A 111 -5.82 -1.14 -2.78
CA SER A 111 -4.84 -1.98 -2.07
C SER A 111 -5.05 -3.45 -2.40
N ALA A 112 -3.95 -4.20 -2.51
CA ALA A 112 -3.95 -5.65 -2.68
C ALA A 112 -3.19 -6.33 -1.55
N SER A 113 -3.56 -7.57 -1.22
CA SER A 113 -2.86 -8.39 -0.22
C SER A 113 -2.46 -9.75 -0.78
N VAL A 114 -1.35 -10.28 -0.25
CA VAL A 114 -0.88 -11.63 -0.55
C VAL A 114 -0.17 -12.21 0.67
N GLN A 115 -0.27 -13.53 0.83
CA GLN A 115 0.48 -14.29 1.82
C GLN A 115 1.51 -15.15 1.08
N LEU A 116 2.76 -15.13 1.54
CA LEU A 116 3.88 -15.81 0.90
C LEU A 116 4.74 -16.50 1.94
N PHE A 117 5.42 -17.57 1.55
CA PHE A 117 6.52 -18.12 2.32
C PHE A 117 7.81 -17.30 2.08
N ASN A 118 8.69 -17.23 3.08
CA ASN A 118 9.98 -16.57 2.93
C ASN A 118 10.81 -17.24 1.81
N GLY A 119 11.23 -16.47 0.81
CA GLY A 119 11.92 -16.96 -0.38
C GLY A 119 11.01 -17.22 -1.59
N GLU A 120 9.69 -17.30 -1.39
CA GLU A 120 8.71 -17.52 -2.45
C GLU A 120 8.65 -16.33 -3.42
N LEU A 121 8.48 -16.65 -4.70
CA LEU A 121 8.27 -15.69 -5.78
C LEU A 121 6.83 -15.78 -6.25
N GLN A 122 6.09 -14.68 -6.14
CA GLN A 122 4.72 -14.56 -6.64
C GLN A 122 4.60 -13.41 -7.63
N GLN A 123 3.85 -13.64 -8.71
CA GLN A 123 3.57 -12.62 -9.71
C GLN A 123 2.25 -11.90 -9.41
N LEU A 124 2.29 -10.57 -9.44
CA LEU A 124 1.15 -9.67 -9.41
C LEU A 124 0.96 -9.08 -10.81
N THR A 125 -0.17 -9.40 -11.45
CA THR A 125 -0.58 -8.79 -12.71
C THR A 125 -1.46 -7.57 -12.42
N ILE A 126 -1.03 -6.42 -12.92
CA ILE A 126 -1.71 -5.13 -12.84
C ILE A 126 -2.24 -4.78 -14.22
N LYS A 127 -3.52 -4.47 -14.33
CA LYS A 127 -4.15 -3.99 -15.56
C LYS A 127 -4.51 -2.51 -15.41
N LEU A 128 -4.03 -1.70 -16.35
CA LEU A 128 -4.27 -0.27 -16.42
C LEU A 128 -5.19 -0.01 -17.62
N GLU A 129 -6.45 0.36 -17.35
CA GLU A 129 -7.42 0.70 -18.39
C GLU A 129 -7.52 2.21 -18.54
N ASN A 130 -7.39 2.71 -19.78
CA ASN A 130 -7.67 4.11 -20.06
C ASN A 130 -9.18 4.35 -20.22
N ILE A 131 -9.82 4.81 -19.14
CA ILE A 131 -11.24 5.17 -19.12
C ILE A 131 -11.47 6.64 -19.53
N GLY A 132 -10.41 7.37 -19.86
CA GLY A 132 -10.47 8.75 -20.36
C GLY A 132 -10.63 8.82 -21.87
N THR A 133 -10.77 10.02 -22.40
CA THR A 133 -10.80 10.29 -23.85
C THR A 133 -9.40 10.54 -24.42
N GLU A 134 -8.50 11.09 -23.61
CA GLU A 134 -7.13 11.42 -24.02
C GLU A 134 -6.26 10.17 -24.14
N LEU A 135 -5.31 10.20 -25.07
CA LEU A 135 -4.28 9.17 -25.18
C LEU A 135 -3.35 9.21 -23.96
N LEU A 136 -2.90 8.03 -23.54
CA LEU A 136 -1.86 7.91 -22.53
C LEU A 136 -0.51 7.75 -23.24
N GLU A 137 0.39 8.72 -23.09
CA GLU A 137 1.65 8.75 -23.84
C GLU A 137 2.84 8.36 -22.96
N THR A 138 2.83 8.78 -21.70
CA THR A 138 3.93 8.55 -20.76
C THR A 138 3.43 7.89 -19.48
N LEU A 139 4.23 6.96 -18.97
CA LEU A 139 4.00 6.30 -17.69
C LEU A 139 5.35 6.02 -17.01
N GLU A 140 5.47 6.50 -15.78
CA GLU A 140 6.59 6.24 -14.88
C GLU A 140 6.07 5.44 -13.67
N ILE A 141 6.81 4.41 -13.27
CA ILE A 141 6.46 3.57 -12.12
C ILE A 141 7.56 3.66 -11.07
N SER A 142 7.16 3.87 -9.82
CA SER A 142 8.06 3.84 -8.66
C SER A 142 7.43 3.04 -7.52
N ALA A 143 8.25 2.47 -6.64
CA ALA A 143 7.77 1.82 -5.42
C ALA A 143 8.38 2.46 -4.18
N LYS A 144 7.60 2.53 -3.10
CA LYS A 144 8.06 2.98 -1.79
C LYS A 144 7.62 2.00 -0.71
N THR A 145 8.57 1.46 0.04
CA THR A 145 8.32 0.64 1.23
C THR A 145 7.95 1.53 2.43
N ILE A 146 6.89 1.18 3.17
CA ILE A 146 6.34 2.04 4.24
C ILE A 146 6.87 1.66 5.63
N ASN A 147 6.96 0.36 5.92
CA ASN A 147 7.25 -0.13 7.26
C ASN A 147 8.37 -1.16 7.22
N ASN A 148 9.61 -0.73 7.47
CA ASN A 148 10.79 -1.60 7.44
C ASN A 148 11.29 -1.91 8.86
N LYS A 149 10.45 -2.55 9.69
CA LYS A 149 10.90 -3.11 10.97
C LYS A 149 11.76 -4.36 10.78
N GLU A 150 11.56 -5.03 9.66
CA GLU A 150 12.22 -6.28 9.32
C GLU A 150 13.53 -6.06 8.56
N LYS A 151 14.48 -6.96 8.75
CA LYS A 151 15.75 -6.89 8.01
C LYS A 151 15.59 -7.54 6.63
N LEU A 152 15.15 -6.76 5.66
CA LEU A 152 15.05 -7.18 4.26
C LEU A 152 16.43 -7.32 3.60
N TYR A 153 16.61 -8.39 2.82
CA TYR A 153 17.76 -8.56 1.94
C TYR A 153 17.41 -8.12 0.51
N GLY A 154 17.67 -6.85 0.21
CA GLY A 154 17.37 -6.24 -1.09
C GLY A 154 15.92 -5.78 -1.22
N ASP A 155 15.53 -5.44 -2.45
CA ASP A 155 14.15 -5.06 -2.77
C ASP A 155 13.28 -6.31 -2.96
N PHE A 156 12.07 -6.29 -2.41
CA PHE A 156 11.13 -7.41 -2.53
C PHE A 156 10.19 -7.29 -3.74
N LEU A 157 10.29 -6.18 -4.48
CA LEU A 157 9.52 -5.93 -5.70
C LEU A 157 10.49 -5.74 -6.87
N SER A 158 10.20 -6.39 -7.99
CA SER A 158 10.94 -6.21 -9.23
C SER A 158 10.00 -6.27 -10.44
N TRP A 159 10.34 -5.57 -11.51
CA TRP A 159 9.53 -5.52 -12.73
C TRP A 159 10.37 -5.10 -13.94
N ASN A 160 9.88 -5.39 -15.14
CA ASN A 160 10.40 -4.85 -16.40
C ASN A 160 9.33 -3.95 -17.05
N LEU A 161 9.71 -2.75 -17.48
CA LEU A 161 8.82 -1.79 -18.13
C LEU A 161 8.77 -1.93 -19.66
N GLU A 162 9.69 -2.64 -20.29
CA GLU A 162 9.79 -2.72 -21.76
C GLU A 162 8.49 -3.24 -22.40
N GLU A 163 7.95 -4.34 -21.89
CA GLU A 163 6.69 -4.92 -22.39
C GLU A 163 5.48 -4.03 -22.12
N LEU A 164 5.50 -3.29 -21.00
CA LEU A 164 4.44 -2.35 -20.66
C LEU A 164 4.47 -1.16 -21.62
N LEU A 165 5.62 -0.52 -21.76
CA LEU A 165 5.80 0.67 -22.59
C LEU A 165 5.63 0.37 -24.08
N ALA A 166 5.85 -0.87 -24.52
CA ALA A 166 5.53 -1.30 -25.88
C ALA A 166 4.03 -1.24 -26.23
N GLN A 167 3.14 -1.14 -25.23
CA GLN A 167 1.69 -1.00 -25.41
C GLN A 167 1.25 0.47 -25.55
N PHE A 168 2.19 1.43 -25.49
CA PHE A 168 1.92 2.86 -25.52
C PHE A 168 2.14 3.44 -26.93
N PRO A 169 1.40 4.48 -27.32
CA PRO A 169 0.38 5.19 -26.54
C PRO A 169 -0.92 4.37 -26.35
N LEU A 170 -1.51 4.44 -25.14
CA LEU A 170 -2.72 3.67 -24.81
C LEU A 170 -3.98 4.48 -25.14
N GLU A 171 -4.75 3.99 -26.12
CA GLU A 171 -6.01 4.60 -26.55
C GLU A 171 -7.13 4.46 -25.50
N SER A 172 -8.17 5.29 -25.64
CA SER A 172 -9.39 5.19 -24.84
C SER A 172 -10.02 3.79 -24.92
N GLY A 173 -10.39 3.23 -23.78
CA GLY A 173 -10.96 1.90 -23.61
C GLY A 173 -9.96 0.75 -23.76
N LYS A 174 -8.67 1.01 -23.97
CA LYS A 174 -7.63 -0.04 -24.04
C LYS A 174 -7.04 -0.32 -22.67
N ILE A 175 -6.52 -1.54 -22.53
CA ILE A 175 -5.94 -2.06 -21.29
C ILE A 175 -4.48 -2.39 -21.55
N ALA A 176 -3.58 -1.80 -20.74
CA ALA A 176 -2.19 -2.19 -20.67
C ALA A 176 -1.96 -3.17 -19.51
N VAL A 177 -1.15 -4.20 -19.73
CA VAL A 177 -0.82 -5.22 -18.71
C VAL A 177 0.62 -5.03 -18.24
N PHE A 178 0.78 -5.00 -16.91
CA PHE A 178 2.04 -4.83 -16.21
C PHE A 178 2.21 -5.95 -15.17
N THR A 179 3.38 -6.59 -15.13
CA THR A 179 3.65 -7.67 -14.17
C THR A 179 4.72 -7.23 -13.17
N VAL A 180 4.39 -7.35 -11.89
CA VAL A 180 5.30 -7.12 -10.76
C VAL A 180 5.61 -8.46 -10.11
N ASN A 181 6.89 -8.76 -9.95
CA ASN A 181 7.37 -9.91 -9.21
C ASN A 181 7.55 -9.51 -7.74
N ILE A 182 6.85 -10.21 -6.86
CA ILE A 182 6.94 -10.09 -5.40
C ILE A 182 7.79 -11.26 -4.91
N GLN A 183 9.00 -10.99 -4.42
CA GLN A 183 9.86 -12.00 -3.83
C GLN A 183 10.41 -11.51 -2.51
N VAL A 184 10.01 -12.15 -1.42
CA VAL A 184 10.45 -11.75 -0.09
C VAL A 184 11.67 -12.57 0.32
N LYS A 185 12.72 -11.89 0.79
CA LYS A 185 13.92 -12.51 1.37
C LYS A 185 14.21 -11.88 2.72
N LEU A 186 13.65 -12.49 3.76
CA LEU A 186 13.87 -12.13 5.16
C LEU A 186 14.96 -12.99 5.76
N ASP A 187 15.51 -12.51 6.87
CA ASP A 187 16.36 -13.33 7.70
C ASP A 187 15.59 -14.52 8.30
N PHE A 188 16.20 -15.70 8.24
CA PHE A 188 15.71 -16.91 8.90
C PHE A 188 16.01 -16.90 10.42
N SER A 189 16.25 -15.72 11.00
CA SER A 189 16.55 -15.62 12.43
C SER A 189 15.27 -15.98 13.19
N CYS A 190 15.23 -17.20 13.71
CA CYS A 190 14.18 -17.64 14.61
C CYS A 190 14.34 -16.84 15.91
N GLN A 191 13.28 -16.19 16.38
CA GLN A 191 13.28 -15.69 17.75
C GLN A 191 13.37 -16.89 18.70
N GLU A 192 14.26 -16.80 19.70
CA GLU A 192 14.74 -17.88 20.59
C GLU A 192 13.63 -18.77 21.19
N ASN A 193 12.38 -18.30 21.24
CA ASN A 193 11.26 -18.99 21.87
C ASN A 193 10.73 -20.19 21.08
N LEU A 194 10.85 -20.23 19.74
CA LEU A 194 10.39 -21.39 18.95
C LEU A 194 11.26 -22.64 19.13
N LEU A 195 12.51 -22.46 19.54
CA LEU A 195 13.43 -23.56 19.82
C LEU A 195 13.15 -24.25 21.17
N GLN A 196 12.41 -23.61 22.08
CA GLN A 196 12.08 -24.23 23.37
C GLN A 196 11.06 -25.35 23.24
N ASP A 197 10.11 -25.25 22.31
CA ASP A 197 9.06 -26.25 22.11
C ASP A 197 9.55 -27.52 21.40
N LEU A 198 10.69 -27.45 20.70
CA LEU A 198 11.35 -28.61 20.06
C LEU A 198 12.32 -29.34 21.01
N ASN A 199 12.53 -28.82 22.21
CA ASN A 199 13.55 -29.31 23.14
C ASN A 199 13.05 -30.42 24.09
N ASP A 200 11.85 -30.99 23.84
CA ASP A 200 11.23 -32.00 24.72
C ASP A 200 11.87 -33.40 24.57
N ASP A 201 12.76 -33.61 23.59
CA ASP A 201 13.57 -34.82 23.46
C ASP A 201 14.92 -34.68 24.19
N GLY A 202 14.87 -34.55 25.51
CA GLY A 202 15.80 -35.19 26.45
C GLY A 202 17.33 -35.00 26.31
N ILE A 203 17.84 -34.01 25.58
CA ILE A 203 19.29 -33.73 25.53
C ILE A 203 19.56 -32.33 26.07
N SER A 204 19.83 -32.27 27.37
CA SER A 204 20.40 -31.09 28.04
C SER A 204 21.73 -30.70 27.38
N ILE A 205 21.74 -29.64 26.58
CA ILE A 205 22.97 -29.02 26.07
C ILE A 205 23.22 -27.72 26.83
N ALA A 206 24.21 -27.77 27.71
CA ALA A 206 24.80 -26.59 28.30
C ALA A 206 25.51 -25.75 27.22
N GLY A 207 24.98 -24.55 26.99
CA GLY A 207 25.75 -23.36 26.61
C GLY A 207 26.11 -23.20 25.13
N LEU A 208 25.46 -22.24 24.47
CA LEU A 208 26.07 -20.93 24.15
C LEU A 208 24.92 -19.91 23.95
N PRO A 209 24.89 -18.76 24.65
CA PRO A 209 24.03 -17.65 24.29
C PRO A 209 24.64 -16.92 23.09
N LEU A 210 23.88 -16.67 22.04
CA LEU A 210 24.23 -15.66 21.03
C LEU A 210 24.00 -14.26 21.62
N SER A 211 24.73 -13.93 22.69
CA SER A 211 24.81 -12.57 23.20
C SER A 211 25.88 -11.81 22.41
N SER A 212 25.49 -10.75 21.71
CA SER A 212 26.40 -9.66 21.36
C SER A 212 27.19 -9.23 22.61
N PRO A 213 28.48 -8.87 22.52
CA PRO A 213 29.27 -8.59 23.70
C PRO A 213 28.93 -7.21 24.27
N PHE A 214 27.79 -7.05 24.95
CA PHE A 214 27.60 -5.94 25.88
C PHE A 214 26.53 -6.28 26.94
N ARG A 215 26.97 -6.15 28.20
CA ARG A 215 26.27 -6.23 29.49
C ARG A 215 26.19 -7.59 30.19
N GLN A 216 26.87 -7.59 31.32
CA GLN A 216 26.93 -8.59 32.36
C GLN A 216 25.71 -8.56 33.30
N ASN A 217 25.42 -9.73 33.85
CA ASN A 217 24.89 -10.06 35.18
C ASN A 217 23.38 -10.04 35.46
N GLY A 218 22.86 -11.24 35.83
CA GLY A 218 21.70 -11.43 36.71
C GLY A 218 21.08 -12.83 36.61
N LYS A 219 21.26 -13.68 37.63
CA LYS A 219 20.82 -15.09 37.68
C LYS A 219 19.35 -15.28 38.17
N LEU A 220 18.68 -16.29 37.58
CA LEU A 220 17.93 -17.44 38.16
C LEU A 220 16.71 -17.23 39.09
N ARG A 221 15.54 -17.81 38.72
CA ARG A 221 14.86 -18.95 39.42
C ARG A 221 13.65 -19.51 38.65
N SER A 222 13.53 -20.83 38.67
CA SER A 222 12.48 -21.72 38.14
C SER A 222 11.24 -21.81 39.02
N GLU A 223 10.06 -22.10 38.45
CA GLU A 223 9.14 -23.16 38.95
C GLU A 223 7.97 -23.47 37.98
N THR A 224 7.55 -24.73 38.01
CA THR A 224 6.67 -25.46 37.08
C THR A 224 5.25 -25.61 37.65
N LYS A 225 4.17 -25.39 36.85
CA LYS A 225 2.99 -26.31 36.74
C LYS A 225 1.84 -25.84 35.81
N SER A 226 1.52 -26.73 34.85
CA SER A 226 0.23 -27.23 34.35
C SER A 226 -1.06 -26.37 34.28
N THR A 227 -1.57 -26.26 33.04
CA THR A 227 -2.96 -26.46 32.54
C THR A 227 -4.16 -25.89 33.32
N ILE A 228 -4.94 -25.01 32.67
CA ILE A 228 -6.41 -25.00 32.52
C ILE A 228 -6.80 -23.73 31.72
N PHE A 229 -7.46 -23.90 30.57
CA PHE A 229 -8.11 -22.80 29.86
C PHE A 229 -9.48 -22.53 30.49
N ASN A 230 -9.69 -21.32 31.03
CA ASN A 230 -10.90 -20.53 30.81
C ASN A 230 -10.79 -19.10 31.37
N SER A 231 -11.08 -18.17 30.46
CA SER A 231 -11.67 -16.82 30.60
C SER A 231 -10.99 -15.70 31.41
N ALA A 232 -10.78 -14.61 30.66
CA ALA A 232 -10.97 -13.20 30.98
C ALA A 232 -9.86 -12.42 31.72
N ASP A 233 -9.32 -11.48 30.95
CA ASP A 233 -8.81 -10.15 31.28
C ASP A 233 -7.39 -9.95 31.84
N THR A 234 -6.65 -9.17 31.05
CA THR A 234 -5.55 -8.26 31.39
C THR A 234 -4.22 -8.87 31.83
N ASN A 235 -3.34 -9.18 30.87
CA ASN A 235 -1.94 -8.72 30.92
C ASN A 235 -1.25 -8.86 29.56
N SER A 236 -0.50 -7.84 29.17
CA SER A 236 0.30 -7.77 27.94
C SER A 236 1.37 -8.86 27.90
N LYS A 237 1.04 -10.01 27.31
CA LYS A 237 2.00 -10.83 26.55
C LYS A 237 1.54 -10.73 25.11
N SER A 238 2.33 -10.07 24.27
CA SER A 238 2.14 -10.15 22.83
C SER A 238 2.12 -11.62 22.44
N GLU A 239 0.96 -12.12 22.01
CA GLU A 239 0.91 -13.30 21.15
C GLU A 239 1.79 -12.97 19.95
N TYR A 240 2.99 -13.55 19.92
CA TYR A 240 3.92 -13.32 18.81
C TYR A 240 3.45 -14.16 17.64
N SER A 241 3.04 -13.51 16.55
CA SER A 241 2.83 -14.18 15.27
C SER A 241 4.20 -14.41 14.61
N PRO A 242 4.51 -15.62 14.12
CA PRO A 242 5.69 -15.86 13.27
C PRO A 242 5.58 -15.14 11.91
N ILE A 243 4.37 -14.70 11.57
CA ILE A 243 4.05 -13.95 10.36
C ILE A 243 4.62 -12.54 10.48
N LYS A 244 5.47 -12.18 9.52
CA LYS A 244 6.02 -10.84 9.34
C LYS A 244 5.23 -10.13 8.24
N THR A 245 5.03 -8.82 8.38
CA THR A 245 4.27 -8.02 7.40
C THR A 245 5.18 -7.02 6.70
N LEU A 246 5.09 -6.96 5.38
CA LEU A 246 5.77 -5.99 4.52
C LEU A 246 4.73 -5.17 3.75
N GLU A 247 5.00 -3.87 3.62
CA GLU A 247 4.07 -2.95 2.96
C GLU A 247 4.82 -2.05 1.99
N ALA A 248 4.27 -1.90 0.78
CA ALA A 248 4.76 -0.98 -0.23
C ALA A 248 3.63 -0.27 -0.97
N ILE A 249 3.95 0.89 -1.53
CA ILE A 249 3.07 1.62 -2.45
C ILE A 249 3.75 1.73 -3.80
N LEU A 250 3.07 1.22 -4.83
CA LEU A 250 3.42 1.45 -6.23
C LEU A 250 2.74 2.74 -6.70
N ASN A 251 3.52 3.68 -7.23
CA ASN A 251 3.04 4.93 -7.79
C ASN A 251 3.20 4.93 -9.30
N PHE A 252 2.13 5.29 -9.99
CA PHE A 252 2.02 5.39 -11.43
C PHE A 252 1.82 6.85 -11.77
N LYS A 253 2.87 7.50 -12.25
CA LYS A 253 2.81 8.88 -12.74
C LYS A 253 2.64 8.85 -14.24
N TYR A 254 1.60 9.51 -14.75
CA TYR A 254 1.25 9.38 -16.16
C TYR A 254 0.67 10.64 -16.76
N SER A 255 0.85 10.78 -18.07
CA SER A 255 0.37 11.94 -18.82
C SER A 255 0.14 11.60 -20.29
N GLY A 256 -0.62 12.46 -20.96
CA GLY A 256 -0.78 12.45 -22.40
C GLY A 256 -1.71 13.57 -22.87
N GLY A 257 -1.76 13.78 -24.18
CA GLY A 257 -2.64 14.79 -24.79
C GLY A 257 -2.22 16.22 -24.47
N PRO A 258 -3.14 17.19 -24.56
CA PRO A 258 -2.82 18.61 -24.34
C PRO A 258 -2.24 18.89 -22.94
N GLY A 259 -2.70 18.17 -21.91
CA GLY A 259 -2.18 18.34 -20.55
C GLY A 259 -0.71 17.94 -20.40
N HIS A 260 -0.24 17.00 -21.22
CA HIS A 260 1.17 16.60 -21.25
C HIS A 260 2.08 17.70 -21.79
N ILE A 261 1.65 18.37 -22.86
CA ILE A 261 2.40 19.46 -23.49
C ILE A 261 2.61 20.60 -22.49
N ASP A 262 1.59 20.88 -21.67
CA ASP A 262 1.62 21.90 -20.63
C ASP A 262 2.34 21.43 -19.34
N GLY A 263 2.89 20.20 -19.33
CA GLY A 263 3.68 19.65 -18.24
C GLY A 263 2.88 19.06 -17.07
N TYR A 264 1.56 18.93 -17.21
CA TYR A 264 0.72 18.29 -16.21
C TYR A 264 0.78 16.77 -16.28
N TYR A 265 0.45 16.13 -15.17
CA TYR A 265 0.36 14.67 -15.06
C TYR A 265 -0.66 14.29 -13.99
N ARG A 266 -1.08 13.02 -14.00
CA ARG A 266 -1.84 12.40 -12.91
C ARG A 266 -0.98 11.38 -12.19
N ASN A 267 -1.32 11.15 -10.92
CA ASN A 267 -0.78 10.08 -10.12
C ASN A 267 -1.88 9.08 -9.76
N LEU A 268 -1.53 7.81 -9.75
CA LEU A 268 -2.34 6.71 -9.23
C LEU A 268 -1.47 5.87 -8.31
N SER A 269 -2.01 5.41 -7.19
CA SER A 269 -1.24 4.65 -6.20
C SER A 269 -1.92 3.33 -5.86
N LEU A 270 -1.14 2.24 -5.84
CA LEU A 270 -1.54 0.89 -5.44
C LEU A 270 -0.79 0.49 -4.17
N GLY A 271 -1.52 0.27 -3.09
CA GLY A 271 -0.99 -0.32 -1.88
C GLY A 271 -0.80 -1.83 -2.03
N LEU A 272 0.28 -2.35 -1.50
CA LEU A 272 0.58 -3.77 -1.46
C LEU A 272 0.91 -4.17 -0.02
N HIS A 273 0.17 -5.14 0.49
CA HIS A 273 0.37 -5.74 1.80
C HIS A 273 0.79 -7.20 1.63
N VAL A 274 1.92 -7.58 2.20
CA VAL A 274 2.51 -8.91 2.06
C VAL A 274 2.72 -9.50 3.45
N ASP A 275 1.95 -10.54 3.76
CA ASP A 275 2.20 -11.36 4.94
C ASP A 275 3.20 -12.47 4.57
N VAL A 276 4.18 -12.67 5.44
CA VAL A 276 5.31 -13.53 5.18
C VAL A 276 5.41 -14.58 6.27
N GLU A 277 5.20 -15.82 5.88
CA GLU A 277 5.36 -16.98 6.74
C GLU A 277 6.78 -17.54 6.64
N PRO A 278 7.35 -18.09 7.72
CA PRO A 278 8.61 -18.81 7.64
C PRO A 278 8.47 -20.05 6.73
N SER A 279 9.38 -20.20 5.78
CA SER A 279 9.52 -21.41 4.95
C SER A 279 10.38 -22.49 5.61
N VAL A 280 11.38 -22.06 6.38
CA VAL A 280 12.42 -22.90 6.94
C VAL A 280 12.65 -22.53 8.39
N PHE A 281 12.80 -23.55 9.24
CA PHE A 281 13.25 -23.42 10.61
C PHE A 281 14.57 -24.14 10.83
N PHE A 282 15.51 -23.48 11.49
CA PHE A 282 16.73 -24.13 11.97
C PHE A 282 16.47 -24.68 13.36
N THR A 283 16.22 -25.98 13.49
CA THR A 283 15.86 -26.62 14.76
C THR A 283 17.07 -26.85 15.66
N ARG A 284 18.25 -26.97 15.07
CA ARG A 284 19.51 -27.09 15.80
C ARG A 284 20.66 -26.46 15.03
N VAL A 285 21.56 -25.81 15.77
CA VAL A 285 22.80 -25.25 15.23
C VAL A 285 23.96 -25.79 16.05
N SER A 286 24.97 -26.35 15.39
CA SER A 286 26.21 -26.79 16.05
C SER A 286 27.44 -26.51 15.18
N THR A 287 28.63 -26.63 15.76
CA THR A 287 29.88 -26.36 15.05
C THR A 287 30.82 -27.55 15.10
N LEU A 288 31.45 -27.88 13.98
CA LEU A 288 32.58 -28.80 13.93
C LEU A 288 33.89 -28.01 13.76
N PRO A 289 35.00 -28.47 14.37
CA PRO A 289 36.31 -27.89 14.13
C PRO A 289 36.68 -28.01 12.66
N ALA A 290 37.16 -26.93 12.05
CA ALA A 290 37.79 -27.00 10.73
C ALA A 290 39.30 -27.28 10.86
N THR A 291 39.96 -27.52 9.73
CA THR A 291 41.42 -27.75 9.68
C THR A 291 42.22 -26.52 10.15
N SER A 292 41.64 -25.33 10.06
CA SER A 292 42.21 -24.07 10.53
C SER A 292 41.62 -23.68 11.88
N THR A 293 42.46 -23.22 12.81
CA THR A 293 42.04 -22.72 14.14
C THR A 293 41.22 -21.42 14.08
N ARG A 294 41.09 -20.82 12.90
CA ARG A 294 40.28 -19.62 12.66
C ARG A 294 38.97 -19.93 11.93
N GLN A 295 38.65 -21.20 11.70
CA GLN A 295 37.46 -21.62 10.96
C GLN A 295 36.72 -22.73 11.73
N CYS A 296 35.42 -22.80 11.52
CA CYS A 296 34.60 -23.93 11.93
C CYS A 296 33.59 -24.24 10.81
N HIS A 297 33.11 -25.48 10.76
CA HIS A 297 31.97 -25.85 9.94
C HIS A 297 30.70 -25.66 10.76
N LEU A 298 29.70 -24.99 10.21
CA LEU A 298 28.36 -24.88 10.81
C LEU A 298 27.53 -26.08 10.36
N LEU A 299 26.93 -26.79 11.30
CA LEU A 299 25.93 -27.84 11.08
C LEU A 299 24.57 -27.28 11.47
N LEU A 300 23.62 -27.37 10.55
CA LEU A 300 22.30 -26.79 10.69
C LEU A 300 21.27 -27.89 10.47
N ASP A 301 20.42 -28.17 11.47
CA ASP A 301 19.27 -29.05 11.27
C ASP A 301 18.14 -28.17 10.72
N VAL A 302 17.77 -28.41 9.48
CA VAL A 302 16.91 -27.56 8.67
C VAL A 302 15.58 -28.26 8.45
N PHE A 303 14.51 -27.66 8.95
CA PHE A 303 13.14 -28.15 8.84
C PHE A 303 12.36 -27.32 7.82
N ASN A 304 11.71 -28.01 6.88
CA ASN A 304 10.78 -27.41 5.92
C ASN A 304 9.37 -27.33 6.54
N SER A 305 8.90 -26.11 6.84
CA SER A 305 7.56 -25.87 7.38
C SER A 305 6.47 -25.70 6.34
N THR A 306 6.81 -25.82 5.06
CA THR A 306 5.87 -25.66 3.95
C THR A 306 5.32 -27.01 3.50
N GLU A 307 4.22 -26.97 2.75
CA GLU A 307 3.68 -28.13 2.03
C GLU A 307 4.39 -28.38 0.68
N HIS A 308 5.42 -27.58 0.37
CA HIS A 308 6.13 -27.58 -0.90
C HIS A 308 7.54 -28.15 -0.74
N GLU A 309 8.13 -28.56 -1.86
CA GLU A 309 9.56 -28.92 -1.91
C GLU A 309 10.41 -27.65 -1.85
N LEU A 310 11.43 -27.64 -0.99
CA LEU A 310 12.36 -26.53 -0.86
C LEU A 310 13.75 -26.92 -1.35
N THR A 311 14.38 -26.02 -2.10
CA THR A 311 15.79 -26.12 -2.46
C THR A 311 16.59 -25.12 -1.63
N ILE A 312 17.54 -25.63 -0.85
CA ILE A 312 18.40 -24.83 0.02
C ILE A 312 19.80 -24.84 -0.55
N SER A 313 20.21 -23.69 -1.08
CA SER A 313 21.56 -23.47 -1.61
C SER A 313 22.44 -22.81 -0.56
N ALA A 314 23.60 -23.39 -0.27
CA ALA A 314 24.64 -22.75 0.54
C ALA A 314 25.90 -22.51 -0.30
N LYS A 315 26.56 -21.37 -0.08
CA LYS A 315 27.74 -20.99 -0.87
C LYS A 315 28.83 -22.05 -0.72
N ASN A 316 29.22 -22.67 -1.83
CA ASN A 316 30.21 -23.76 -1.94
C ASN A 316 29.76 -25.13 -1.43
N ASN A 317 28.45 -25.35 -1.23
CA ASN A 317 27.87 -26.67 -0.99
C ASN A 317 26.96 -27.08 -2.16
N GLU A 318 26.62 -28.37 -2.22
CA GLU A 318 25.55 -28.87 -3.07
C GLU A 318 24.19 -28.40 -2.55
N ASP A 319 23.23 -28.26 -3.46
CA ASP A 319 21.86 -27.87 -3.09
C ASP A 319 21.18 -29.01 -2.31
N LEU A 320 20.61 -28.66 -1.17
CA LEU A 320 19.83 -29.57 -0.33
C LEU A 320 18.37 -29.49 -0.73
N ILE A 321 17.77 -30.62 -1.07
CA ILE A 321 16.34 -30.72 -1.37
C ILE A 321 15.64 -31.23 -0.12
N LEU A 322 14.63 -30.49 0.36
CA LEU A 322 13.78 -30.87 1.48
C LEU A 322 12.34 -31.04 1.02
N HIS A 323 11.77 -32.22 1.27
CA HIS A 323 10.33 -32.43 1.09
C HIS A 323 9.51 -31.77 2.20
N ALA A 324 8.20 -31.69 2.00
CA ALA A 324 7.27 -31.10 2.96
C ALA A 324 7.38 -31.76 4.35
N GLY A 325 7.55 -30.94 5.39
CA GLY A 325 7.70 -31.42 6.77
C GLY A 325 9.00 -32.18 7.05
N GLU A 326 9.96 -32.19 6.13
CA GLU A 326 11.22 -32.90 6.30
C GLU A 326 12.23 -32.08 7.12
N CYS A 327 13.04 -32.77 7.92
CA CYS A 327 14.18 -32.20 8.65
C CYS A 327 15.46 -32.94 8.26
N GLN A 328 16.45 -32.22 7.72
CA GLN A 328 17.78 -32.77 7.41
C GLN A 328 18.90 -31.89 7.97
N ARG A 329 20.11 -32.45 8.11
CA ARG A 329 21.31 -31.76 8.63
C ARG A 329 22.30 -31.41 7.52
#